data_AF-A0A945H5Q3-F1
#
_entry.id   AF-A0A945H5Q3-F1
#
_cell.length_a   1.000
_cell.length_b   1.000
_cell.length_c   1.000
_cell.angle_alpha   90.00
_cell.angle_beta   90.00
_cell.angle_gamma   90.00
#
_symmetry.space_group_name_H-M   'P 1'
#
loop_
_entity.id
_entity.type
_entity.pdbx_description
1 polymer ?
#
loop_
_entity_poly.entity_id
_entity_poly.type
_entity_poly.pdbx_seq_one_letter_code
_entity_poly.pdbx_strand_id
1 'polypeptide(L)'
;MPSALKSILIFPASIEQSLQYYRKTHHQGITVVGASSLEPDPAAKLFENWVRLPYISDEKFEKELLNTISTYNIGGIYTPHMAIWGHLERLLEKISPDGDVTLVNTFPFDEEIGEFDTAIEFAQELHSSDTFVDSCLTERPKLSTTEAAAIFHHAKNIYGQCAREKILAMCDMARSAPRGDLIEVGVFCGKSAFILAWLAKHYSVGNLLCVDPWSFEEALEQDDDTGILADTAPRLDLSYAKKLFEINILPFSENHINFLQTTSVLASKQYTPGFEVSGTAFGKTQYKGEIAVLHIDGNHAYEAVRLDLESWFPKLISGGWIIMDDYTWPFGDGPKRAADEFLAKNKERVLTYSIAGGALFIKTK
;
A
#
# COMPACT_ATOMS: atom_id res chain seq x y z
N MET A 1 -14.98 -28.06 32.23
CA MET A 1 -14.77 -26.60 32.17
C MET A 1 -14.08 -26.31 30.85
N PRO A 2 -14.38 -25.22 30.13
CA PRO A 2 -13.57 -24.83 28.98
C PRO A 2 -12.13 -24.67 29.47
N SER A 3 -11.14 -25.28 28.80
CA SER A 3 -9.74 -25.05 29.18
C SER A 3 -9.48 -23.54 29.10
N ALA A 4 -8.97 -22.94 30.17
CA ALA A 4 -8.57 -21.54 30.13
C ALA A 4 -7.63 -21.34 28.95
N LEU A 5 -7.89 -20.31 28.13
CA LEU A 5 -7.01 -19.93 27.03
C LEU A 5 -5.60 -19.74 27.57
N LYS A 6 -4.62 -20.40 26.96
CA LYS A 6 -3.23 -20.26 27.36
C LYS A 6 -2.67 -18.90 26.93
N SER A 7 -1.76 -18.37 27.74
CA SER A 7 -1.11 -17.08 27.47
C SER A 7 -0.01 -17.23 26.42
N ILE A 8 0.39 -16.11 25.81
CA ILE A 8 1.54 -16.03 24.90
C ILE A 8 2.69 -15.28 25.57
N LEU A 9 3.89 -15.87 25.54
CA LEU A 9 5.13 -15.20 25.93
C LEU A 9 5.76 -14.54 24.70
N ILE A 10 6.13 -13.26 24.81
CA ILE A 10 6.89 -12.55 23.78
C ILE A 10 8.32 -12.33 24.29
N PHE A 11 9.31 -12.91 23.61
CA PHE A 11 10.71 -12.80 24.03
C PHE A 11 11.68 -12.72 22.84
N PRO A 12 12.49 -11.66 22.69
CA PRO A 12 12.51 -10.46 23.51
C PRO A 12 11.36 -9.52 23.14
N ALA A 13 10.70 -8.93 24.14
CA ALA A 13 9.51 -8.12 23.98
C ALA A 13 9.77 -6.69 23.46
N SER A 14 11.01 -6.22 23.52
CA SER A 14 11.37 -4.83 23.19
C SER A 14 11.73 -4.58 21.73
N ILE A 15 11.76 -5.62 20.89
CA ILE A 15 11.97 -5.48 19.43
C ILE A 15 10.67 -5.00 18.77
N GLU A 16 10.77 -4.19 17.71
CA GLU A 16 9.58 -3.59 17.06
C GLU A 16 8.58 -4.65 16.58
N GLN A 17 9.03 -5.74 15.94
CA GLN A 17 8.15 -6.85 15.53
C GLN A 17 7.40 -7.47 16.72
N SER A 18 8.07 -7.62 17.87
CA SER A 18 7.45 -8.08 19.12
C SER A 18 6.38 -7.12 19.63
N LEU A 19 6.61 -5.81 19.54
CA LEU A 19 5.63 -4.79 19.92
C LEU A 19 4.43 -4.75 18.95
N GLN A 20 4.67 -4.95 17.65
CA GLN A 20 3.61 -5.07 16.65
C GLN A 20 2.75 -6.31 16.90
N TYR A 21 3.39 -7.45 17.15
CA TYR A 21 2.71 -8.69 17.51
C TYR A 21 1.90 -8.50 18.81
N TYR A 22 2.48 -7.90 19.85
CA TYR A 22 1.79 -7.57 21.10
C TYR A 22 0.52 -6.74 20.86
N ARG A 23 0.62 -5.65 20.10
CA ARG A 23 -0.55 -4.82 19.78
C ARG A 23 -1.63 -5.66 19.10
N LYS A 24 -1.28 -6.50 18.12
CA LYS A 24 -2.24 -7.37 17.41
C LYS A 24 -2.92 -8.38 18.36
N THR A 25 -2.15 -9.11 19.16
CA THR A 25 -2.69 -10.14 20.06
C THR A 25 -3.48 -9.57 21.22
N HIS A 26 -3.07 -8.41 21.74
CA HIS A 26 -3.78 -7.71 22.81
C HIS A 26 -5.19 -7.29 22.37
N HIS A 27 -5.35 -6.80 21.13
CA HIS A 27 -6.68 -6.48 20.58
C HIS A 27 -7.58 -7.71 20.40
N GLN A 28 -7.00 -8.91 20.31
CA GLN A 28 -7.74 -10.18 20.23
C GLN A 28 -8.16 -10.72 21.61
N GLY A 29 -7.82 -10.01 22.70
CA GLY A 29 -8.11 -10.44 24.08
C GLY A 29 -7.24 -11.60 24.56
N ILE A 30 -6.13 -11.90 23.87
CA ILE A 30 -5.19 -12.94 24.28
C ILE A 30 -4.29 -12.37 25.38
N THR A 31 -4.15 -13.08 26.49
CA THR A 31 -3.22 -12.69 27.57
C THR A 31 -1.78 -12.82 27.09
N VAL A 32 -1.01 -11.73 27.21
CA VAL A 32 0.39 -11.68 26.80
C VAL A 32 1.30 -11.40 27.99
N VAL A 33 2.43 -12.09 28.02
CA VAL A 33 3.54 -11.84 28.94
C VAL A 33 4.72 -11.34 28.13
N GLY A 34 5.21 -10.13 28.42
CA GLY A 34 6.43 -9.60 27.84
C GLY A 34 7.66 -10.09 28.62
N ALA A 35 8.73 -10.44 27.93
CA ALA A 35 10.00 -10.74 28.59
C ALA A 35 11.22 -10.14 27.89
N SER A 36 12.25 -9.85 28.68
CA SER A 36 13.55 -9.39 28.18
C SER A 36 14.69 -9.84 29.08
N SER A 37 15.90 -9.90 28.52
CA SER A 37 17.14 -10.09 29.26
C SER A 37 17.78 -8.79 29.73
N LEU A 38 17.29 -7.65 29.23
CA LEU A 38 17.79 -6.32 29.59
C LEU A 38 17.25 -5.86 30.95
N GLU A 39 18.07 -5.08 31.65
CA GLU A 39 17.68 -4.38 32.88
C GLU A 39 18.36 -3.00 32.96
N PRO A 40 17.61 -1.89 32.91
CA PRO A 40 16.16 -1.82 32.68
C PRO A 40 15.79 -2.08 31.21
N ASP A 41 14.57 -2.57 30.96
CA ASP A 41 13.97 -2.58 29.63
C ASP A 41 12.78 -1.60 29.59
N PRO A 42 12.84 -0.52 28.78
CA PRO A 42 11.77 0.46 28.67
C PRO A 42 10.42 -0.10 28.19
N ALA A 43 10.42 -1.26 27.50
CA ALA A 43 9.20 -1.88 27.01
C ALA A 43 8.35 -2.48 28.14
N ALA A 44 8.92 -2.74 29.32
CA ALA A 44 8.23 -3.36 30.44
C ALA A 44 6.92 -2.65 30.82
N LYS A 45 6.90 -1.32 30.75
CA LYS A 45 5.72 -0.48 31.07
C LYS A 45 4.54 -0.67 30.10
N LEU A 46 4.77 -1.31 28.95
CA LEU A 46 3.74 -1.55 27.93
C LEU A 46 2.93 -2.81 28.19
N PHE A 47 3.46 -3.73 29.01
CA PHE A 47 2.87 -5.04 29.27
C PHE A 47 2.24 -5.07 30.65
N GLU A 48 1.06 -5.70 30.75
CA GLU A 48 0.43 -5.98 32.04
C GLU A 48 1.25 -6.99 32.86
N ASN A 49 1.81 -8.00 32.19
CA ASN A 49 2.65 -9.02 32.78
C ASN A 49 4.06 -8.95 32.18
N TRP A 50 5.07 -8.86 33.03
CA TRP A 50 6.46 -8.75 32.62
C TRP A 50 7.37 -9.71 33.37
N VAL A 51 8.29 -10.34 32.65
CA VAL A 51 9.27 -11.26 33.21
C VAL A 51 10.68 -10.90 32.74
N ARG A 52 11.65 -11.01 33.63
CA ARG A 52 13.05 -10.99 33.24
C ARG A 52 13.52 -12.41 32.99
N LEU A 53 13.99 -12.69 31.78
CA LEU A 53 14.64 -13.96 31.46
C LEU A 53 16.15 -13.74 31.30
N PRO A 54 17.01 -14.66 31.79
CA PRO A 54 18.43 -14.62 31.45
C PRO A 54 18.68 -14.60 29.93
N TYR A 55 19.90 -14.29 29.50
CA TYR A 55 20.25 -14.50 28.10
C TYR A 55 20.12 -15.99 27.74
N ILE A 56 19.77 -16.31 26.49
CA ILE A 56 19.64 -17.72 26.03
C ILE A 56 20.93 -18.55 26.16
N SER A 57 22.08 -17.90 26.36
CA SER A 57 23.37 -18.54 26.61
C SER A 57 23.66 -18.81 28.08
N ASP A 58 22.82 -18.31 29.00
CA ASP A 58 22.95 -18.50 30.43
C ASP A 58 22.37 -19.85 30.85
N GLU A 59 23.10 -20.60 31.67
CA GLU A 59 22.70 -21.93 32.16
C GLU A 59 21.36 -21.91 32.94
N LYS A 60 20.97 -20.75 33.49
CA LYS A 60 19.71 -20.58 34.22
C LYS A 60 18.52 -20.33 33.31
N PHE A 61 18.73 -20.04 32.02
CA PHE A 61 17.67 -19.66 31.10
C PHE A 61 16.54 -20.70 31.03
N GLU A 62 16.88 -21.97 30.83
CA GLU A 62 15.91 -23.06 30.72
C GLU A 62 15.02 -23.16 31.97
N LYS A 63 15.64 -23.11 33.15
CA LYS A 63 14.93 -23.17 34.43
C LYS A 63 13.97 -22.00 34.59
N GLU A 64 14.41 -20.78 34.31
CA GLU A 64 13.54 -19.59 34.43
C GLU A 64 12.45 -19.56 33.36
N LEU A 65 12.71 -20.08 32.17
CA LEU A 65 11.69 -20.25 31.13
C LEU A 65 10.60 -21.24 31.59
N LEU A 66 10.97 -22.39 32.15
CA LEU A 66 10.03 -23.38 32.70
C LEU A 66 9.18 -22.79 33.83
N ASN A 67 9.80 -22.05 34.75
CA ASN A 67 9.09 -21.32 35.81
C ASN A 67 8.06 -20.35 35.21
N THR A 68 8.46 -19.62 34.17
CA THR A 68 7.59 -18.66 33.47
C THR A 68 6.42 -19.37 32.79
N ILE A 69 6.68 -20.46 32.07
CA ILE A 69 5.65 -21.26 31.40
C ILE A 69 4.58 -21.72 32.40
N SER A 70 5.01 -22.29 33.53
CA SER A 70 4.10 -22.77 34.56
C SER A 70 3.36 -21.63 35.27
N THR A 71 4.04 -20.52 35.57
CA THR A 71 3.46 -19.40 36.35
C THR A 71 2.37 -18.69 35.57
N TYR A 72 2.58 -18.48 34.27
CA TYR A 72 1.68 -17.70 33.42
C TYR A 72 0.81 -18.57 32.50
N ASN A 73 0.86 -19.90 32.65
CA ASN A 73 0.14 -20.86 31.81
C ASN A 73 0.40 -20.58 30.31
N ILE A 74 1.67 -20.47 29.95
CA ILE A 74 2.10 -20.17 28.58
C ILE A 74 1.82 -21.38 27.68
N GLY A 75 1.18 -21.17 26.54
CA GLY A 75 0.97 -22.18 25.50
C GLY A 75 1.67 -21.85 24.18
N GLY A 76 2.14 -20.62 24.05
CA GLY A 76 2.80 -20.13 22.85
C GLY A 76 3.93 -19.16 23.18
N ILE A 77 5.02 -19.23 22.43
CA ILE A 77 6.14 -18.29 22.52
C ILE A 77 6.32 -17.62 21.16
N TYR A 78 6.28 -16.29 21.12
CA TYR A 78 6.61 -15.50 19.93
C TYR A 78 8.02 -14.94 20.05
N THR A 79 8.81 -15.06 19.00
CA THR A 79 10.12 -14.41 18.91
C THR A 79 10.47 -14.04 17.46
N PRO A 80 10.79 -12.77 17.17
CA PRO A 80 11.25 -12.36 15.84
C PRO A 80 12.76 -12.56 15.67
N HIS A 81 13.48 -13.03 16.69
CA HIS A 81 14.93 -13.12 16.67
C HIS A 81 15.41 -14.52 16.28
N MET A 82 15.99 -14.67 15.08
CA MET A 82 16.38 -15.97 14.50
C MET A 82 17.17 -16.90 15.45
N ALA A 83 18.20 -16.38 16.14
CA ALA A 83 18.99 -17.20 17.04
C ALA A 83 18.22 -17.67 18.30
N ILE A 84 17.30 -16.85 18.79
CA ILE A 84 16.44 -17.17 19.94
C ILE A 84 15.40 -18.18 19.50
N TRP A 85 14.78 -17.97 18.34
CA TRP A 85 13.84 -18.91 17.73
C TRP A 85 14.46 -20.31 17.62
N GLY A 86 15.63 -20.44 16.98
CA GLY A 86 16.28 -21.73 16.80
C GLY A 86 16.76 -22.36 18.11
N HIS A 87 17.09 -21.56 19.13
CA HIS A 87 17.38 -22.08 20.47
C HIS A 87 16.12 -22.63 21.15
N LEU A 88 15.03 -21.87 21.12
CA LEU A 88 13.76 -22.23 21.73
C LEU A 88 13.13 -23.46 21.05
N GLU A 89 13.22 -23.58 19.73
CA GLU A 89 12.72 -24.74 18.98
C GLU A 89 13.33 -26.03 19.53
N ARG A 90 14.67 -26.12 19.57
CA ARG A 90 15.40 -27.28 20.13
C ARG A 90 15.15 -27.51 21.61
N LEU A 91 14.85 -26.44 22.36
CA LEU A 91 14.57 -26.57 23.79
C LEU A 91 13.15 -27.13 24.01
N LEU A 92 12.16 -26.63 23.27
CA LEU A 92 10.77 -27.06 23.35
C LEU A 92 10.58 -28.52 22.95
N GLU A 93 11.36 -29.04 22.00
CA GLU A 93 11.41 -30.48 21.70
C GLU A 93 11.71 -31.34 22.95
N LYS A 94 12.49 -30.81 23.90
CA LYS A 94 12.87 -31.52 25.12
C LYS A 94 11.88 -31.29 26.25
N ILE A 95 11.43 -30.05 26.43
CA ILE A 95 10.64 -29.64 27.60
C ILE A 95 9.12 -29.66 27.37
N SER A 96 8.67 -29.75 26.11
CA SER A 96 7.27 -29.85 25.72
C SER A 96 7.09 -30.79 24.50
N PRO A 97 7.51 -32.07 24.61
CA PRO A 97 7.47 -33.01 23.47
C PRO A 97 6.04 -33.30 22.97
N ASP A 98 5.03 -33.10 23.82
CA ASP A 98 3.62 -33.28 23.48
C ASP A 98 3.02 -32.06 22.74
N GLY A 99 3.81 -30.99 22.52
CA GLY A 99 3.37 -29.77 21.84
C GLY A 99 2.48 -28.87 22.70
N ASP A 100 2.54 -29.00 24.02
CA ASP A 100 1.74 -28.22 24.97
C ASP A 100 2.14 -26.73 24.99
N VAL A 101 3.39 -26.45 24.62
CA VAL A 101 3.97 -25.12 24.36
C VAL A 101 4.67 -25.13 23.01
N THR A 102 4.34 -24.17 22.14
CA THR A 102 4.89 -24.10 20.78
C THR A 102 5.43 -22.71 20.45
N LEU A 103 6.26 -22.62 19.41
CA LEU A 103 6.56 -21.34 18.77
C LEU A 103 5.36 -20.94 17.90
N VAL A 104 4.82 -19.75 18.14
CA VAL A 104 3.58 -19.29 17.46
C VAL A 104 3.84 -18.58 16.13
N ASN A 105 5.11 -18.41 15.78
CA ASN A 105 5.57 -17.89 14.51
C ASN A 105 6.55 -18.88 13.86
N THR A 106 6.61 -18.84 12.53
CA THR A 106 7.58 -19.63 11.77
C THR A 106 8.98 -19.06 11.94
N PHE A 107 10.00 -19.72 11.37
CA PHE A 107 11.36 -19.23 11.47
C PHE A 107 11.42 -17.77 10.94
N PRO A 108 11.91 -16.79 11.71
CA PRO A 108 11.73 -15.37 11.35
C PRO A 108 12.26 -14.98 9.97
N PHE A 109 13.29 -15.65 9.48
CA PHE A 109 13.84 -15.39 8.15
C PHE A 109 12.92 -15.85 7.02
N ASP A 110 12.15 -16.93 7.24
CA ASP A 110 11.22 -17.45 6.24
C ASP A 110 10.01 -16.51 6.09
N GLU A 111 9.55 -15.89 7.18
CA GLU A 111 8.50 -14.85 7.15
C GLU A 111 8.94 -13.64 6.33
N GLU A 112 10.18 -13.18 6.55
CA GLU A 112 10.78 -12.08 5.80
C GLU A 112 10.98 -12.46 4.32
N ILE A 113 11.42 -13.69 3.99
CA ILE A 113 11.60 -14.13 2.60
C ILE A 113 10.28 -14.25 1.86
N GLY A 114 9.23 -14.83 2.47
CA GLY A 114 7.94 -15.05 1.79
C GLY A 114 7.34 -13.74 1.24
N GLU A 115 7.63 -12.62 1.90
CA GLU A 115 7.30 -11.29 1.44
C GLU A 115 7.99 -10.85 0.14
N PHE A 116 9.22 -11.32 -0.09
CA PHE A 116 9.97 -11.12 -1.34
C PHE A 116 9.56 -12.12 -2.41
N ASP A 117 9.24 -13.37 -2.05
CA ASP A 117 8.76 -14.38 -2.99
C ASP A 117 7.49 -13.90 -3.70
N THR A 118 6.54 -13.33 -2.96
CA THR A 118 5.32 -12.74 -3.54
C THR A 118 5.62 -11.63 -4.56
N ALA A 119 6.68 -10.85 -4.33
CA ALA A 119 7.13 -9.80 -5.23
C ALA A 119 7.89 -10.33 -6.46
N ILE A 120 8.64 -11.43 -6.29
CA ILE A 120 9.29 -12.14 -7.39
C ILE A 120 8.24 -12.80 -8.30
N GLU A 121 7.21 -13.41 -7.73
CA GLU A 121 6.06 -13.94 -8.49
C GLU A 121 5.37 -12.85 -9.30
N PHE A 122 5.19 -11.65 -8.73
CA PHE A 122 4.67 -10.48 -9.46
C PHE A 122 5.54 -10.13 -10.66
N ALA A 123 6.85 -10.11 -10.48
CA ALA A 123 7.79 -9.81 -11.56
C ALA A 123 7.76 -10.87 -12.67
N GLN A 124 7.67 -12.15 -12.30
CA GLN A 124 7.53 -13.25 -13.26
C GLN A 124 6.24 -13.13 -14.07
N GLU A 125 5.14 -12.79 -13.42
CA GLU A 125 3.86 -12.55 -14.06
C GLU A 125 3.96 -11.41 -15.09
N LEU A 126 4.53 -10.27 -14.72
CA LEU A 126 4.77 -9.14 -15.62
C LEU A 126 5.57 -9.56 -16.88
N HIS A 127 6.55 -10.44 -16.75
CA HIS A 127 7.32 -10.93 -17.88
C HIS A 127 6.57 -11.94 -18.75
N SER A 128 5.80 -12.84 -18.12
CA SER A 128 5.02 -13.87 -18.81
C SER A 128 3.79 -13.35 -19.54
N SER A 129 3.31 -12.18 -19.15
CA SER A 129 2.06 -11.62 -19.61
C SER A 129 2.26 -10.63 -20.76
N ASP A 130 1.61 -10.83 -21.90
CA ASP A 130 1.59 -9.86 -23.03
C ASP A 130 0.40 -8.89 -22.92
N THR A 131 -0.12 -8.68 -21.71
CA THR A 131 -1.56 -8.50 -21.51
C THR A 131 -2.15 -7.14 -21.77
N PHE A 132 -1.37 -6.11 -22.10
CA PHE A 132 -1.88 -4.76 -21.91
C PHE A 132 -1.69 -3.77 -23.05
N VAL A 133 -0.47 -3.64 -23.52
CA VAL A 133 -0.17 -2.79 -24.68
C VAL A 133 0.27 -3.73 -25.79
N ASP A 134 -0.44 -3.70 -26.92
CA ASP A 134 -0.02 -4.43 -28.12
C ASP A 134 1.47 -4.13 -28.34
N SER A 135 2.30 -5.17 -28.43
CA SER A 135 3.76 -5.06 -28.55
C SER A 135 4.20 -4.10 -29.66
N CYS A 136 3.33 -3.89 -30.66
CA CYS A 136 3.52 -2.94 -31.76
C CYS A 136 3.43 -1.46 -31.35
N LEU A 137 2.92 -1.14 -30.15
CA LEU A 137 2.72 0.23 -29.61
C LEU A 137 3.71 0.59 -28.49
N THR A 138 4.57 -0.33 -28.04
CA THR A 138 5.53 -0.07 -26.94
C THR A 138 6.93 0.22 -27.44
N GLU A 139 7.46 1.41 -27.15
CA GLU A 139 8.81 1.81 -27.53
C GLU A 139 9.88 1.42 -26.47
N ARG A 140 9.48 1.18 -25.22
CA ARG A 140 10.39 0.98 -24.07
C ARG A 140 10.35 -0.46 -23.53
N PRO A 141 11.48 -0.99 -23.03
CA PRO A 141 11.54 -2.35 -22.49
C PRO A 141 10.70 -2.52 -21.23
N LYS A 142 10.30 -3.76 -20.93
CA LYS A 142 9.73 -4.12 -19.60
C LYS A 142 10.76 -3.86 -18.51
N LEU A 143 10.28 -3.64 -17.29
CA LEU A 143 11.11 -3.60 -16.08
C LEU A 143 11.90 -4.89 -15.94
N SER A 144 13.10 -4.84 -15.36
CA SER A 144 13.79 -6.05 -14.91
C SER A 144 13.02 -6.74 -13.78
N THR A 145 13.36 -8.01 -13.49
CA THR A 145 12.69 -8.77 -12.42
C THR A 145 12.84 -8.08 -11.07
N THR A 146 14.03 -7.56 -10.78
CA THR A 146 14.31 -6.84 -9.54
C THR A 146 13.55 -5.52 -9.45
N GLU A 147 13.46 -4.75 -10.54
CA GLU A 147 12.70 -3.50 -10.57
C GLU A 147 11.20 -3.73 -10.36
N ALA A 148 10.62 -4.72 -11.05
CA ALA A 148 9.21 -5.08 -10.89
C ALA A 148 8.91 -5.57 -9.47
N ALA A 149 9.76 -6.44 -8.91
CA ALA A 149 9.64 -6.90 -7.53
C ALA A 149 9.77 -5.75 -6.53
N ALA A 150 10.71 -4.81 -6.74
CA ALA A 150 10.90 -3.66 -5.87
C ALA A 150 9.65 -2.75 -5.83
N ILE A 151 9.09 -2.39 -6.99
CA ILE A 151 7.87 -1.57 -7.03
C ILE A 151 6.74 -2.27 -6.28
N PHE A 152 6.51 -3.55 -6.54
CA PHE A 152 5.43 -4.29 -5.89
C PHE A 152 5.64 -4.40 -4.38
N HIS A 153 6.86 -4.70 -3.94
CA HIS A 153 7.22 -4.79 -2.53
C HIS A 153 7.03 -3.45 -1.79
N HIS A 154 7.33 -2.32 -2.42
CA HIS A 154 7.07 -1.01 -1.81
C HIS A 154 5.58 -0.66 -1.84
N ALA A 155 4.89 -0.88 -2.96
CA ALA A 155 3.47 -0.57 -3.11
C ALA A 155 2.59 -1.37 -2.13
N LYS A 156 2.89 -2.66 -1.88
CA LYS A 156 2.10 -3.48 -0.93
C LYS A 156 2.12 -2.91 0.49
N ASN A 157 3.21 -2.24 0.88
CA ASN A 157 3.41 -1.65 2.20
C ASN A 157 2.78 -0.26 2.35
N ILE A 158 2.27 0.30 1.26
CA ILE A 158 1.47 1.53 1.29
C ILE A 158 -0.01 1.14 1.41
N TYR A 159 -0.67 1.64 2.45
CA TYR A 159 -2.11 1.44 2.65
C TYR A 159 -2.90 2.06 1.49
N GLY A 160 -3.94 1.36 1.02
CA GLY A 160 -4.73 1.77 -0.14
C GLY A 160 -5.11 0.58 -1.02
N GLN A 161 -6.13 0.77 -1.86
CA GLN A 161 -6.63 -0.25 -2.77
C GLN A 161 -5.98 -0.06 -4.14
N CYS A 162 -5.24 -1.08 -4.60
CA CYS A 162 -4.72 -1.14 -5.96
C CYS A 162 -4.47 -2.61 -6.25
N ALA A 163 -5.35 -3.21 -7.06
CA ALA A 163 -5.28 -4.62 -7.38
C ALA A 163 -3.98 -4.95 -8.12
N ARG A 164 -3.48 -6.17 -7.94
CA ARG A 164 -2.22 -6.63 -8.55
C ARG A 164 -2.22 -6.46 -10.06
N GLU A 165 -3.33 -6.78 -10.71
CA GLU A 165 -3.55 -6.67 -12.15
C GLU A 165 -3.52 -5.21 -12.63
N LYS A 166 -4.00 -4.26 -11.80
CA LYS A 166 -3.90 -2.83 -12.07
C LYS A 166 -2.44 -2.38 -12.05
N ILE A 167 -1.63 -2.86 -11.10
CA ILE A 167 -0.19 -2.55 -11.05
C ILE A 167 0.53 -3.11 -12.29
N LEU A 168 0.24 -4.34 -12.71
CA LEU A 168 0.78 -4.92 -13.94
C LEU A 168 0.44 -4.06 -15.18
N ALA A 169 -0.82 -3.66 -15.30
CA ALA A 169 -1.29 -2.79 -16.37
C ALA A 169 -0.62 -1.40 -16.34
N MET A 170 -0.41 -0.81 -15.16
CA MET A 170 0.34 0.44 -15.02
C MET A 170 1.80 0.30 -15.48
N CYS A 171 2.47 -0.80 -15.12
CA CYS A 171 3.84 -1.10 -15.58
C CYS A 171 3.92 -1.18 -17.10
N ASP A 172 2.98 -1.88 -17.76
CA ASP A 172 2.97 -1.99 -19.21
C ASP A 172 2.56 -0.68 -19.91
N MET A 173 1.56 0.02 -19.39
CA MET A 173 1.09 1.31 -19.89
C MET A 173 2.23 2.35 -19.95
N ALA A 174 3.01 2.46 -18.87
CA ALA A 174 4.08 3.47 -18.74
C ALA A 174 5.17 3.35 -19.81
N ARG A 175 5.35 2.15 -20.40
CA ARG A 175 6.31 1.90 -21.50
C ARG A 175 5.95 2.63 -22.79
N SER A 176 4.66 2.94 -22.99
CA SER A 176 4.14 3.63 -24.18
C SER A 176 3.63 5.04 -23.89
N ALA A 177 3.72 5.50 -22.63
CA ALA A 177 3.27 6.83 -22.26
C ALA A 177 4.19 7.90 -22.89
N PRO A 178 3.65 8.91 -23.58
CA PRO A 178 4.43 10.00 -24.16
C PRO A 178 5.10 10.85 -23.08
N ARG A 179 5.98 11.78 -23.45
CA ARG A 179 6.55 12.72 -22.47
C ARG A 179 5.52 13.80 -22.14
N GLY A 180 5.31 14.05 -20.86
CA GLY A 180 4.32 14.98 -20.33
C GLY A 180 4.14 14.75 -18.83
N ASP A 181 3.39 15.62 -18.18
CA ASP A 181 3.09 15.48 -16.76
C ASP A 181 2.11 14.33 -16.52
N LEU A 182 2.11 13.81 -15.31
CA LEU A 182 1.12 12.87 -14.83
C LEU A 182 0.21 13.59 -13.84
N ILE A 183 -1.09 13.35 -13.93
CA ILE A 183 -2.08 13.85 -12.97
C ILE A 183 -2.76 12.66 -12.33
N GLU A 184 -2.84 12.65 -11.01
CA GLU A 184 -3.66 11.72 -10.25
C GLU A 184 -4.68 12.49 -9.42
N VAL A 185 -5.95 12.16 -9.59
CA VAL A 185 -7.08 12.70 -8.85
C VAL A 185 -7.58 11.61 -7.90
N GLY A 186 -7.57 11.89 -6.61
CA GLY A 186 -7.82 10.89 -5.56
C GLY A 186 -6.56 10.07 -5.28
N VAL A 187 -5.92 10.37 -4.15
CA VAL A 187 -4.54 9.95 -3.86
C VAL A 187 -4.49 9.15 -2.55
N PHE A 188 -5.33 9.53 -1.59
CA PHE A 188 -5.46 8.92 -0.29
C PHE A 188 -4.11 8.81 0.45
N CYS A 189 -3.59 7.60 0.64
CA CYS A 189 -2.31 7.32 1.28
C CYS A 189 -1.13 7.15 0.29
N GLY A 190 -1.37 7.29 -1.02
CA GLY A 190 -0.32 7.38 -2.05
C GLY A 190 0.11 6.10 -2.73
N LYS A 191 -0.67 5.02 -2.71
CA LYS A 191 -0.25 3.72 -3.27
C LYS A 191 -0.04 3.80 -4.79
N SER A 192 -1.04 4.28 -5.52
CA SER A 192 -0.97 4.52 -6.97
C SER A 192 -0.02 5.66 -7.30
N ALA A 193 -0.02 6.75 -6.51
CA ALA A 193 0.95 7.84 -6.63
C ALA A 193 2.40 7.36 -6.65
N PHE A 194 2.77 6.49 -5.72
CA PHE A 194 4.10 5.89 -5.65
C PHE A 194 4.43 5.14 -6.96
N ILE A 195 3.52 4.28 -7.42
CA ILE A 195 3.70 3.49 -8.64
C ILE A 195 3.85 4.41 -9.87
N LEU A 196 2.92 5.36 -10.04
CA LEU A 196 2.94 6.33 -11.14
C LEU A 196 4.23 7.13 -11.17
N ALA A 197 4.64 7.67 -10.02
CA ALA A 197 5.84 8.49 -9.94
C ALA A 197 7.13 7.71 -10.18
N TRP A 198 7.21 6.48 -9.66
CA TRP A 198 8.36 5.61 -9.89
C TRP A 198 8.48 5.27 -11.38
N LEU A 199 7.37 4.85 -12.01
CA LEU A 199 7.34 4.51 -13.44
C LEU A 199 7.61 5.72 -14.32
N ALA A 200 7.06 6.88 -13.98
CA ALA A 200 7.26 8.13 -14.70
C ALA A 200 8.73 8.52 -14.72
N LYS A 201 9.42 8.39 -13.59
CA LYS A 201 10.85 8.63 -13.49
C LYS A 201 11.65 7.59 -14.28
N HIS A 202 11.39 6.30 -14.05
CA HIS A 202 12.10 5.21 -14.73
C HIS A 202 12.02 5.33 -16.26
N TYR A 203 10.83 5.62 -16.81
CA TYR A 203 10.62 5.78 -18.24
C TYR A 203 10.78 7.21 -18.77
N SER A 204 11.21 8.16 -17.94
CA SER A 204 11.40 9.58 -18.31
C SER A 204 10.15 10.22 -18.95
N VAL A 205 8.98 9.98 -18.36
CA VAL A 205 7.66 10.49 -18.79
C VAL A 205 7.54 11.97 -18.38
N GLY A 206 7.52 12.26 -17.08
CA GLY A 206 7.43 13.61 -16.53
C GLY A 206 7.11 13.63 -15.03
N ASN A 207 6.67 14.79 -14.54
CA ASN A 207 6.41 15.02 -13.12
C ASN A 207 4.96 14.65 -12.76
N LEU A 208 4.74 14.13 -11.55
CA LEU A 208 3.42 13.76 -11.03
C LEU A 208 2.83 14.88 -10.18
N LEU A 209 1.63 15.33 -10.53
CA LEU A 209 0.78 16.17 -9.69
C LEU A 209 -0.34 15.32 -9.08
N CYS A 210 -0.30 15.18 -7.75
CA CYS A 210 -1.34 14.52 -6.97
C CYS A 210 -2.39 15.55 -6.52
N VAL A 211 -3.67 15.25 -6.68
CA VAL A 211 -4.78 16.13 -6.32
C VAL A 211 -5.76 15.38 -5.45
N ASP A 212 -5.94 15.85 -4.23
CA ASP A 212 -6.86 15.23 -3.28
C ASP A 212 -7.32 16.31 -2.26
N PRO A 213 -8.61 16.43 -1.94
CA PRO A 213 -9.06 17.37 -0.91
C PRO A 213 -8.66 16.92 0.51
N TRP A 214 -8.50 15.61 0.75
CA TRP A 214 -8.41 14.99 2.08
C TRP A 214 -9.46 15.53 3.05
N SER A 215 -10.70 15.68 2.58
CA SER A 215 -11.81 16.23 3.36
C SER A 215 -12.97 15.22 3.47
N PHE A 216 -13.59 15.20 4.65
CA PHE A 216 -14.72 14.30 4.93
C PHE A 216 -15.96 14.64 4.10
N GLU A 217 -16.19 15.93 3.85
CA GLU A 217 -17.34 16.41 3.07
C GLU A 217 -17.34 15.82 1.65
N GLU A 218 -16.19 15.87 0.97
CA GLU A 218 -16.02 15.31 -0.37
C GLU A 218 -16.09 13.77 -0.39
N ALA A 219 -15.71 13.12 0.70
CA ALA A 219 -15.74 11.66 0.84
C ALA A 219 -17.16 11.09 1.09
N LEU A 220 -18.12 11.92 1.53
CA LEU A 220 -19.49 11.50 1.83
C LEU A 220 -20.43 11.59 0.60
N GLU A 221 -20.08 12.37 -0.41
CA GLU A 221 -20.90 12.59 -1.61
C GLU A 221 -20.63 11.54 -2.70
N GLN A 222 -20.72 10.24 -2.37
CA GLN A 222 -20.49 9.15 -3.33
C GLN A 222 -21.80 8.54 -3.82
N ASP A 223 -21.85 8.08 -5.09
CA ASP A 223 -22.92 7.21 -5.59
C ASP A 223 -22.71 5.77 -5.08
N ASP A 224 -22.83 5.56 -3.76
CA ASP A 224 -22.83 4.24 -3.12
C ASP A 224 -24.27 3.73 -2.98
N ASP A 225 -24.67 2.83 -3.88
CA ASP A 225 -26.00 2.21 -3.87
C ASP A 225 -26.20 1.28 -2.67
N THR A 226 -25.13 0.89 -1.98
CA THR A 226 -25.15 -0.05 -0.86
C THR A 226 -25.22 0.63 0.52
N GLY A 227 -24.80 1.89 0.60
CA GLY A 227 -24.69 2.67 1.85
C GLY A 227 -23.58 2.19 2.81
N ILE A 228 -22.78 1.18 2.42
CA ILE A 228 -21.74 0.57 3.26
C ILE A 228 -20.58 1.55 3.48
N LEU A 229 -20.27 2.40 2.50
CA LEU A 229 -19.17 3.35 2.59
C LEU A 229 -19.51 4.48 3.55
N ALA A 230 -20.77 4.92 3.59
CA ALA A 230 -21.26 5.90 4.54
C ALA A 230 -21.08 5.45 6.01
N ASP A 231 -21.18 4.14 6.30
CA ASP A 231 -20.97 3.58 7.64
C ASP A 231 -19.50 3.55 8.07
N THR A 232 -18.57 3.55 7.12
CA THR A 232 -17.12 3.46 7.37
C THR A 232 -16.41 4.81 7.32
N ALA A 233 -16.94 5.76 6.53
CA ALA A 233 -16.39 7.11 6.38
C ALA A 233 -16.11 7.85 7.71
N PRO A 234 -16.96 7.76 8.76
CA PRO A 234 -16.67 8.43 10.04
C PRO A 234 -15.43 7.90 10.77
N ARG A 235 -14.91 6.73 10.40
CA ARG A 235 -13.69 6.15 10.98
C ARG A 235 -12.41 6.55 10.25
N LEU A 236 -12.51 7.18 9.09
CA LEU A 236 -11.36 7.53 8.25
C LEU A 236 -10.81 8.90 8.63
N ASP A 237 -9.69 8.97 9.34
CA ASP A 237 -8.99 10.25 9.51
C ASP A 237 -8.24 10.63 8.22
N LEU A 238 -8.90 11.42 7.35
CA LEU A 238 -8.33 11.85 6.08
C LEU A 238 -7.14 12.81 6.24
N SER A 239 -7.07 13.53 7.36
CA SER A 239 -5.90 14.35 7.67
C SER A 239 -4.68 13.48 7.99
N TYR A 240 -4.91 12.35 8.67
CA TYR A 240 -3.88 11.35 8.90
C TYR A 240 -3.52 10.59 7.62
N ALA A 241 -4.50 10.29 6.74
CA ALA A 241 -4.24 9.71 5.43
C ALA A 241 -3.30 10.59 4.59
N LYS A 242 -3.52 11.91 4.57
CA LYS A 242 -2.58 12.87 3.96
C LYS A 242 -1.18 12.78 4.57
N LYS A 243 -1.10 12.62 5.90
CA LYS A 243 0.20 12.49 6.57
C LYS A 243 0.91 11.19 6.18
N LEU A 244 0.18 10.09 6.05
CA LEU A 244 0.70 8.84 5.54
C LEU A 244 1.16 8.97 4.08
N PHE A 245 0.39 9.65 3.23
CA PHE A 245 0.82 9.98 1.86
C PHE A 245 2.16 10.73 1.85
N GLU A 246 2.31 11.79 2.66
CA GLU A 246 3.58 12.50 2.77
C GLU A 246 4.74 11.57 3.18
N ILE A 247 4.53 10.73 4.21
CA ILE A 247 5.55 9.80 4.73
C ILE A 247 5.93 8.75 3.66
N ASN A 248 4.95 8.20 2.96
CA ASN A 248 5.16 7.14 1.97
C ASN A 248 5.88 7.65 0.71
N ILE A 249 5.58 8.88 0.28
CA ILE A 249 6.11 9.43 -0.97
C ILE A 249 7.43 10.19 -0.78
N LEU A 250 7.67 10.78 0.39
CA LEU A 250 8.87 11.58 0.66
C LEU A 250 10.19 10.91 0.22
N PRO A 251 10.43 9.61 0.49
CA PRO A 251 11.67 8.94 0.07
C PRO A 251 11.85 8.87 -1.46
N PHE A 252 10.77 9.01 -2.22
CA PHE A 252 10.74 8.85 -3.67
C PHE A 252 10.45 10.15 -4.42
N SER A 253 10.20 11.26 -3.72
CA SER A 253 9.72 12.50 -4.33
C SER A 253 10.73 13.14 -5.30
N GLU A 254 12.00 13.22 -4.91
CA GLU A 254 13.11 13.83 -5.67
C GLU A 254 12.75 15.08 -6.52
N ASN A 255 11.86 15.94 -6.01
CA ASN A 255 11.28 17.11 -6.68
C ASN A 255 10.48 16.82 -7.98
N HIS A 256 10.20 15.57 -8.33
CA HIS A 256 9.39 15.19 -9.50
C HIS A 256 7.93 14.85 -9.15
N ILE A 257 7.54 14.99 -7.87
CA ILE A 257 6.16 14.80 -7.39
C ILE A 257 5.79 15.97 -6.50
N ASN A 258 4.58 16.51 -6.66
CA ASN A 258 3.97 17.40 -5.68
C ASN A 258 2.46 17.18 -5.58
N PHE A 259 1.81 17.88 -4.65
CA PHE A 259 0.37 17.74 -4.48
C PHE A 259 -0.35 19.06 -4.25
N LEU A 260 -1.65 19.08 -4.57
CA LEU A 260 -2.57 20.13 -4.19
C LEU A 260 -3.63 19.53 -3.26
N GLN A 261 -3.76 20.12 -2.06
CA GLN A 261 -4.88 19.81 -1.17
C GLN A 261 -6.11 20.62 -1.58
N THR A 262 -6.83 20.16 -2.61
CA THR A 262 -7.99 20.85 -3.17
C THR A 262 -8.83 19.90 -4.02
N THR A 263 -10.02 20.33 -4.44
CA THR A 263 -10.87 19.53 -5.32
C THR A 263 -10.31 19.50 -6.74
N SER A 264 -10.56 18.41 -7.45
CA SER A 264 -10.11 18.17 -8.82
C SER A 264 -10.41 19.33 -9.78
N VAL A 265 -11.65 19.84 -9.76
CA VAL A 265 -12.08 20.94 -10.62
C VAL A 265 -11.32 22.23 -10.33
N LEU A 266 -10.97 22.52 -9.06
CA LEU A 266 -10.18 23.70 -8.70
C LEU A 266 -8.71 23.54 -9.07
N ALA A 267 -8.13 22.36 -8.87
CA ALA A 267 -6.76 22.06 -9.31
C ALA A 267 -6.61 22.19 -10.83
N SER A 268 -7.58 21.68 -11.60
CA SER A 268 -7.52 21.72 -13.07
C SER A 268 -7.52 23.14 -13.64
N LYS A 269 -8.08 24.11 -12.93
CA LYS A 269 -8.09 25.55 -13.28
C LYS A 269 -6.74 26.22 -13.00
N GLN A 270 -5.99 25.71 -12.02
CA GLN A 270 -4.65 26.22 -11.69
C GLN A 270 -3.58 25.63 -12.61
N TYR A 271 -3.75 24.38 -13.01
CA TYR A 271 -2.81 23.67 -13.87
C TYR A 271 -2.76 24.28 -15.28
N THR A 272 -1.67 24.99 -15.53
CA THR A 272 -1.38 25.77 -16.75
C THR A 272 0.09 25.58 -17.16
N PRO A 273 0.50 25.95 -18.39
CA PRO A 273 1.88 25.81 -18.80
C PRO A 273 2.86 26.55 -17.90
N GLY A 274 3.88 25.85 -17.39
CA GLY A 274 4.84 26.39 -16.43
C GLY A 274 4.33 26.48 -15.00
N PHE A 275 3.16 25.89 -14.70
CA PHE A 275 2.61 25.80 -13.35
C PHE A 275 3.63 25.18 -12.40
N GLU A 276 3.65 25.68 -11.17
CA GLU A 276 4.63 25.28 -10.17
C GLU A 276 3.94 25.09 -8.84
N VAL A 277 4.29 24.00 -8.17
CA VAL A 277 3.89 23.75 -6.80
C VAL A 277 5.13 23.74 -5.94
N SER A 278 5.06 24.43 -4.81
CA SER A 278 6.08 24.44 -3.77
C SER A 278 5.44 24.09 -2.45
N GLY A 279 6.00 23.11 -1.75
CA GLY A 279 5.52 22.63 -0.47
C GLY A 279 6.66 22.23 0.46
N THR A 280 6.37 22.15 1.76
CA THR A 280 7.36 21.76 2.78
C THR A 280 7.74 20.28 2.69
N ALA A 281 6.81 19.42 2.25
CA ALA A 281 7.04 17.97 2.15
C ALA A 281 7.96 17.62 0.97
N PHE A 282 7.65 18.08 -0.24
CA PHE A 282 8.27 17.60 -1.48
C PHE A 282 9.11 18.65 -2.21
N GLY A 283 9.33 19.81 -1.60
CA GLY A 283 10.05 20.91 -2.24
C GLY A 283 9.25 21.51 -3.40
N LYS A 284 9.94 21.78 -4.51
CA LYS A 284 9.42 22.55 -5.65
C LYS A 284 9.40 21.68 -6.90
N THR A 285 8.26 21.63 -7.57
CA THR A 285 8.06 20.87 -8.81
C THR A 285 7.38 21.75 -9.84
N GLN A 286 7.93 21.75 -11.06
CA GLN A 286 7.40 22.50 -12.19
C GLN A 286 6.73 21.56 -13.18
N TYR A 287 5.61 21.99 -13.76
CA TYR A 287 4.77 21.24 -14.67
C TYR A 287 4.72 21.92 -16.03
N LYS A 288 4.65 21.11 -17.09
CA LYS A 288 4.61 21.56 -18.48
C LYS A 288 3.24 22.08 -18.90
N GLY A 289 2.17 21.64 -18.24
CA GLY A 289 0.80 21.95 -18.67
C GLY A 289 0.28 21.00 -19.76
N GLU A 290 0.99 19.90 -20.00
CA GLU A 290 0.71 18.89 -21.02
C GLU A 290 0.67 17.51 -20.34
N ILE A 291 -0.50 16.88 -20.32
CA ILE A 291 -0.71 15.64 -19.55
C ILE A 291 -0.43 14.42 -20.43
N ALA A 292 0.49 13.56 -20.02
CA ALA A 292 0.77 12.27 -20.65
C ALA A 292 -0.04 11.12 -20.02
N VAL A 293 -0.31 11.18 -18.72
CA VAL A 293 -1.11 10.18 -17.99
C VAL A 293 -2.07 10.90 -17.06
N LEU A 294 -3.35 10.58 -17.15
CA LEU A 294 -4.41 11.05 -16.27
C LEU A 294 -5.00 9.85 -15.52
N HIS A 295 -4.90 9.82 -14.20
CA HIS A 295 -5.51 8.80 -13.35
C HIS A 295 -6.62 9.44 -12.51
N ILE A 296 -7.83 8.90 -12.60
CA ILE A 296 -9.04 9.38 -11.92
C ILE A 296 -9.53 8.29 -10.97
N ASP A 297 -9.49 8.59 -9.68
CA ASP A 297 -9.77 7.71 -8.53
C ASP A 297 -10.29 8.54 -7.32
N GLY A 298 -11.01 9.61 -7.64
CA GLY A 298 -11.47 10.60 -6.67
C GLY A 298 -12.81 10.21 -6.04
N ASN A 299 -13.84 10.99 -6.36
CA ASN A 299 -15.19 10.74 -5.88
C ASN A 299 -15.94 9.83 -6.88
N HIS A 300 -16.61 8.80 -6.36
CA HIS A 300 -17.29 7.75 -7.15
C HIS A 300 -18.67 8.14 -7.66
N ALA A 301 -19.17 9.33 -7.34
CA ALA A 301 -20.40 9.86 -7.94
C ALA A 301 -20.21 10.13 -9.43
N TYR A 302 -21.19 9.70 -10.23
CA TYR A 302 -21.18 9.85 -11.69
C TYR A 302 -20.84 11.29 -12.12
N GLU A 303 -21.45 12.28 -11.47
CA GLU A 303 -21.28 13.70 -11.82
C GLU A 303 -19.86 14.20 -11.49
N ALA A 304 -19.28 13.75 -10.38
CA ALA A 304 -17.92 14.11 -10.00
C ALA A 304 -16.91 13.54 -11.01
N VAL A 305 -17.02 12.26 -11.35
CA VAL A 305 -16.16 11.60 -12.35
C VAL A 305 -16.31 12.26 -13.73
N ARG A 306 -17.54 12.61 -14.12
CA ARG A 306 -17.81 13.34 -15.38
C ARG A 306 -17.10 14.69 -15.39
N LEU A 307 -17.18 15.45 -14.30
CA LEU A 307 -16.51 16.75 -14.17
C LEU A 307 -14.98 16.64 -14.17
N ASP A 308 -14.42 15.58 -13.59
CA ASP A 308 -12.98 15.29 -13.64
C ASP A 308 -12.52 15.10 -15.09
N LEU A 309 -13.22 14.24 -15.83
CA LEU A 309 -12.95 14.01 -17.25
C LEU A 309 -13.05 15.30 -18.07
N GLU A 310 -14.12 16.08 -17.90
CA GLU A 310 -14.29 17.36 -18.63
C GLU A 310 -13.21 18.39 -18.30
N SER A 311 -12.74 18.39 -17.06
CA SER A 311 -11.73 19.33 -16.56
C SER A 311 -10.32 19.01 -17.05
N TRP A 312 -9.95 17.73 -17.06
CA TRP A 312 -8.57 17.30 -17.31
C TRP A 312 -8.32 16.79 -18.73
N PHE A 313 -9.29 16.12 -19.36
CA PHE A 313 -9.12 15.54 -20.70
C PHE A 313 -8.71 16.54 -21.80
N PRO A 314 -9.19 17.80 -21.82
CA PRO A 314 -8.74 18.77 -22.82
C PRO A 314 -7.24 19.07 -22.78
N LYS A 315 -6.56 18.77 -21.66
CA LYS A 315 -5.13 19.00 -21.44
C LYS A 315 -4.28 17.74 -21.69
N LEU A 316 -4.91 16.61 -22.00
CA LEU A 316 -4.25 15.35 -22.35
C LEU A 316 -3.70 15.41 -23.77
N ILE A 317 -2.41 15.10 -23.91
CA ILE A 317 -1.72 15.08 -25.21
C ILE A 317 -2.09 13.86 -26.04
N SER A 318 -1.79 13.93 -27.34
CA SER A 318 -1.91 12.80 -28.26
C SER A 318 -1.04 11.63 -27.83
N GLY A 319 -1.55 10.41 -27.94
CA GLY A 319 -0.93 9.22 -27.39
C GLY A 319 -0.95 9.15 -25.86
N GLY A 320 -1.61 10.07 -25.14
CA GLY A 320 -1.75 10.02 -23.70
C GLY A 320 -2.56 8.83 -23.19
N TRP A 321 -2.48 8.58 -21.90
CA TRP A 321 -3.26 7.54 -21.22
C TRP A 321 -4.23 8.13 -20.21
N ILE A 322 -5.39 7.49 -20.08
CA ILE A 322 -6.35 7.73 -19.00
C ILE A 322 -6.53 6.42 -18.24
N ILE A 323 -6.51 6.47 -16.91
CA ILE A 323 -6.83 5.37 -16.02
C ILE A 323 -8.07 5.81 -15.24
N MET A 324 -9.20 5.15 -15.49
CA MET A 324 -10.44 5.33 -14.76
C MET A 324 -10.53 4.22 -13.72
N ASP A 325 -10.27 4.55 -12.46
CA ASP A 325 -10.41 3.56 -11.40
C ASP A 325 -11.87 3.22 -11.13
N ASP A 326 -12.10 2.08 -10.48
CA ASP A 326 -13.44 1.65 -10.07
C ASP A 326 -14.45 1.54 -11.23
N TYR A 327 -13.95 1.22 -12.43
CA TYR A 327 -14.79 0.87 -13.57
C TYR A 327 -15.60 -0.42 -13.32
N THR A 328 -15.05 -1.37 -12.57
CA THR A 328 -15.81 -2.51 -12.02
C THR A 328 -15.83 -2.45 -10.50
N TRP A 329 -16.63 -1.52 -9.97
CA TRP A 329 -16.78 -1.29 -8.53
C TRP A 329 -17.98 -2.07 -7.97
N PRO A 330 -17.86 -2.75 -6.82
CA PRO A 330 -18.96 -3.53 -6.26
C PRO A 330 -20.02 -2.70 -5.52
N PHE A 331 -19.76 -1.42 -5.24
CA PHE A 331 -20.63 -0.57 -4.40
C PHE A 331 -21.54 0.38 -5.19
N GLY A 332 -21.30 0.54 -6.50
CA GLY A 332 -22.06 1.43 -7.37
C GLY A 332 -21.49 1.44 -8.80
N ASP A 333 -22.09 2.22 -9.70
CA ASP A 333 -21.73 2.26 -11.12
C ASP A 333 -21.38 3.65 -11.67
N GLY A 334 -21.25 4.65 -10.79
CA GLY A 334 -20.94 6.04 -11.16
C GLY A 334 -19.71 6.19 -12.07
N PRO A 335 -18.53 5.63 -11.71
CA PRO A 335 -17.33 5.72 -12.53
C PRO A 335 -17.51 5.01 -13.89
N LYS A 336 -18.16 3.85 -13.86
CA LYS A 336 -18.47 3.07 -15.07
C LYS A 336 -19.33 3.85 -16.05
N ARG A 337 -20.42 4.46 -15.57
CA ARG A 337 -21.33 5.26 -16.40
C ARG A 337 -20.63 6.47 -17.03
N ALA A 338 -19.82 7.19 -16.24
CA ALA A 338 -19.04 8.32 -16.74
C ALA A 338 -18.01 7.90 -17.79
N ALA A 339 -17.31 6.79 -17.56
CA ALA A 339 -16.34 6.22 -18.50
C ALA A 339 -17.00 5.74 -19.81
N ASP A 340 -18.15 5.04 -19.73
CA ASP A 340 -18.89 4.57 -20.90
C ASP A 340 -19.39 5.74 -21.75
N GLU A 341 -19.92 6.80 -21.12
CA GLU A 341 -20.31 8.03 -21.81
C GLU A 341 -19.11 8.73 -22.46
N PHE A 342 -17.98 8.79 -21.77
CA PHE A 342 -16.74 9.37 -22.29
C PHE A 342 -16.22 8.63 -23.52
N LEU A 343 -16.19 7.29 -23.49
CA LEU A 343 -15.78 6.46 -24.63
C LEU A 343 -16.72 6.67 -25.82
N ALA A 344 -18.03 6.73 -25.59
CA ALA A 344 -19.02 6.97 -26.64
C ALA A 344 -18.84 8.34 -27.31
N LYS A 345 -18.61 9.40 -26.52
CA LYS A 345 -18.40 10.77 -27.02
C LYS A 345 -17.05 10.97 -27.72
N ASN A 346 -16.01 10.25 -27.30
CA ASN A 346 -14.63 10.48 -27.73
C ASN A 346 -14.05 9.35 -28.59
N LYS A 347 -14.89 8.52 -29.21
CA LYS A 347 -14.47 7.36 -30.03
C LYS A 347 -13.39 7.70 -31.05
N GLU A 348 -13.42 8.88 -31.66
CA GLU A 348 -12.42 9.31 -32.64
C GLU A 348 -11.05 9.63 -32.04
N ARG A 349 -10.98 9.95 -30.73
CA ARG A 349 -9.72 10.21 -30.00
C ARG A 349 -9.19 8.99 -29.27
N VAL A 350 -9.96 7.90 -29.17
CA VAL A 350 -9.55 6.66 -28.50
C VAL A 350 -8.86 5.75 -29.52
N LEU A 351 -7.66 5.27 -29.18
CA LEU A 351 -6.92 4.27 -29.95
C LEU A 351 -7.33 2.86 -29.54
N THR A 352 -7.29 2.57 -28.24
CA THR A 352 -7.69 1.29 -27.64
C THR A 352 -7.98 1.48 -26.16
N TYR A 353 -8.69 0.52 -25.55
CA TYR A 353 -8.90 0.46 -24.11
C TYR A 353 -8.97 -0.99 -23.63
N SER A 354 -8.67 -1.18 -22.34
CA SER A 354 -8.70 -2.49 -21.68
C SER A 354 -9.03 -2.32 -20.20
N ILE A 355 -9.46 -3.41 -19.56
CA ILE A 355 -9.81 -3.41 -18.14
C ILE A 355 -8.82 -4.31 -17.41
N ALA A 356 -8.26 -3.82 -16.30
CA ALA A 356 -7.35 -4.58 -15.46
C ALA A 356 -7.48 -4.16 -14.00
N GLY A 357 -7.66 -5.14 -13.11
CA GLY A 357 -7.69 -4.90 -11.66
C GLY A 357 -8.78 -3.93 -11.20
N GLY A 358 -9.92 -3.91 -11.90
CA GLY A 358 -11.04 -3.01 -11.60
C GLY A 358 -11.04 -1.68 -12.36
N ALA A 359 -9.90 -1.29 -12.94
CA ALA A 359 -9.75 -0.03 -13.66
C ALA A 359 -9.91 -0.20 -15.17
N LEU A 360 -10.48 0.82 -15.83
CA LEU A 360 -10.48 0.96 -17.27
C LEU A 360 -9.31 1.87 -17.69
N PHE A 361 -8.48 1.39 -18.60
CA PHE A 361 -7.39 2.17 -19.15
C PHE A 361 -7.66 2.48 -20.62
N ILE A 362 -7.40 3.71 -21.01
CA ILE A 362 -7.72 4.24 -22.32
C ILE A 362 -6.45 4.85 -22.91
N LYS A 363 -6.01 4.33 -24.06
CA LYS A 363 -4.97 4.96 -24.89
C LYS A 363 -5.64 5.90 -25.87
N THR A 364 -5.18 7.15 -25.94
CA THR A 364 -5.64 8.10 -26.95
C THR A 364 -4.77 8.05 -28.21
N LYS A 365 -5.33 8.52 -29.33
CA LYS A 365 -4.64 8.60 -30.63
C LYS A 365 -3.56 9.67 -30.66
#